data_AF-A0A925ZJM1-F1
#
_entry.id   AF-A0A925ZJM1-F1
#
_cell.length_a   1.000
_cell.length_b   1.000
_cell.length_c   1.000
_cell.angle_alpha   90.00
_cell.angle_beta   90.00
_cell.angle_gamma   90.00
#
_symmetry.space_group_name_H-M   'P 1'
#
loop_
_entity.id
_entity.type
_entity.pdbx_description
1 polymer ?
#
loop_
_entity_poly.entity_id
_entity_poly.type
_entity_poly.pdbx_seq_one_letter_code
_entity_poly.pdbx_strand_id
1 'polypeptide(L)'
;MTSYADPVIRALTCFEGARRHATPMDRLRAVRHGAHALREQLASARPARLLRSFDLAKVPYPTKYALRDACSVPSPFVHILNRLFVIQVDTDHGVKTIVAEPLDRNANAKTPFFARLAAPLGGADGFLPRRIWPVLGEVAECLATLGITPAQVDYITYDHLHTQDVRGWLGTAETPAFFPNAKLLVMRQEWASTKGL
;
A
#
# COMPACT_ATOMS: atom_id res chain seq x y z
N MET A 1 15.10 -15.19 -16.06
CA MET A 1 14.49 -14.31 -15.03
C MET A 1 15.56 -13.32 -14.61
N THR A 2 15.44 -12.07 -15.02
CA THR A 2 16.29 -11.00 -14.48
C THR A 2 15.96 -10.88 -13.00
N SER A 3 16.83 -11.44 -12.16
CA SER A 3 16.77 -11.25 -10.72
C SER A 3 16.89 -9.75 -10.47
N TYR A 4 15.85 -9.13 -9.92
CA TYR A 4 16.01 -7.86 -9.24
C TYR A 4 16.87 -8.17 -8.01
N ALA A 5 18.19 -8.09 -8.16
CA ALA A 5 19.14 -8.43 -7.13
C ALA A 5 19.22 -7.29 -6.12
N ASP A 6 18.15 -7.11 -5.35
CA ASP A 6 18.21 -6.31 -4.13
C ASP A 6 18.87 -7.17 -3.04
N PRO A 7 19.91 -6.65 -2.35
CA PRO A 7 20.68 -7.44 -1.40
C PRO A 7 19.87 -7.84 -0.15
N VAL A 8 18.72 -7.22 0.09
CA VAL A 8 17.88 -7.46 1.26
C VAL A 8 16.66 -8.33 0.93
N ILE A 9 16.14 -8.25 -0.29
CA ILE A 9 14.92 -8.94 -0.70
C ILE A 9 15.22 -10.39 -1.07
N ARG A 10 14.50 -11.32 -0.42
CA ARG A 10 14.65 -12.76 -0.63
C ARG A 10 13.33 -13.37 -1.08
N ALA A 11 13.40 -14.26 -2.08
CA ALA A 11 12.23 -14.98 -2.55
C ALA A 11 11.77 -16.03 -1.52
N LEU A 12 10.45 -16.13 -1.33
CA LEU A 12 9.85 -17.21 -0.54
C LEU A 12 9.77 -18.48 -1.40
N THR A 13 10.51 -19.51 -1.01
CA THR A 13 10.59 -20.79 -1.75
C THR A 13 9.62 -21.85 -1.23
N CYS A 14 9.01 -21.67 -0.05
CA CYS A 14 8.13 -22.64 0.58
C CYS A 14 6.84 -22.96 -0.21
N PHE A 15 6.51 -22.17 -1.23
CA PHE A 15 5.37 -22.42 -2.14
C PHE A 15 5.79 -22.88 -3.53
N GLU A 16 7.08 -23.11 -3.76
CA GLU A 16 7.57 -23.49 -5.07
C GLU A 16 6.92 -24.81 -5.52
N GLY A 17 6.35 -24.78 -6.73
CA GLY A 17 5.66 -25.94 -7.29
C GLY A 17 4.27 -26.23 -6.72
N ALA A 18 3.81 -25.53 -5.69
CA ALA A 18 2.49 -25.76 -5.10
C ALA A 18 1.34 -25.64 -6.11
N ARG A 19 1.48 -24.79 -7.14
CA ARG A 19 0.50 -24.63 -8.23
C ARG A 19 0.64 -25.64 -9.37
N ARG A 20 1.73 -26.40 -9.43
CA ARG A 20 2.05 -27.33 -10.53
C ARG A 20 1.45 -28.73 -10.37
N HIS A 21 0.86 -29.05 -9.21
CA HIS A 21 0.22 -30.36 -9.01
C HIS A 21 -0.98 -30.57 -9.95
N ALA A 22 -1.22 -31.83 -10.32
CA ALA A 22 -2.27 -32.21 -11.26
C ALA A 22 -3.68 -31.92 -10.73
N THR A 23 -3.94 -32.21 -9.44
CA THR A 23 -5.27 -32.08 -8.85
C THR A 23 -5.41 -30.84 -7.96
N PRO A 24 -6.62 -30.23 -7.87
CA PRO A 24 -6.88 -29.13 -6.94
C PRO A 24 -6.59 -29.49 -5.47
N MET A 25 -6.89 -30.72 -5.06
CA MET A 25 -6.66 -31.17 -3.69
C MET A 25 -5.18 -31.26 -3.34
N ASP A 26 -4.34 -31.70 -4.27
CA ASP A 26 -2.89 -31.74 -4.05
C ASP A 26 -2.28 -30.34 -4.03
N ARG A 27 -2.77 -29.42 -4.88
CA ARG A 27 -2.39 -28.00 -4.79
C ARG A 27 -2.74 -27.41 -3.44
N LEU A 28 -3.93 -27.69 -2.91
CA LEU A 28 -4.35 -27.22 -1.58
C LEU A 28 -3.47 -27.80 -0.47
N ARG A 29 -3.16 -29.10 -0.51
CA ARG A 29 -2.24 -29.73 0.46
C ARG A 29 -0.85 -29.09 0.40
N ALA A 30 -0.31 -28.87 -0.80
CA ALA A 30 1.00 -28.24 -0.99
C ALA A 30 1.03 -26.79 -0.47
N VAL A 31 -0.02 -25.99 -0.74
CA VAL A 31 -0.14 -24.62 -0.21
C VAL A 31 -0.22 -24.63 1.31
N ARG A 32 -0.99 -25.54 1.92
CA ARG A 32 -1.08 -25.65 3.38
C ARG A 32 0.27 -26.02 4.00
N HIS A 33 0.97 -26.99 3.42
CA HIS A 33 2.31 -27.37 3.86
C HIS A 33 3.29 -26.19 3.78
N GLY A 34 3.32 -25.49 2.64
CA GLY A 34 4.14 -24.28 2.47
C GLY A 34 3.80 -23.16 3.45
N ALA A 35 2.51 -22.99 3.78
CA ALA A 35 2.06 -22.02 4.78
C ALA A 35 2.55 -22.34 6.19
N HIS A 36 2.57 -23.63 6.58
CA HIS A 36 3.17 -24.05 7.84
C HIS A 36 4.68 -23.76 7.88
N ALA A 37 5.40 -24.08 6.81
CA ALA A 37 6.83 -23.75 6.70
C ALA A 37 7.08 -22.23 6.79
N LEU A 38 6.27 -21.42 6.10
CA LEU A 38 6.35 -19.96 6.19
C LEU A 38 6.09 -19.46 7.61
N ARG A 39 5.08 -20.02 8.31
CA ARG A 39 4.78 -19.67 9.69
C ARG A 39 5.99 -19.90 10.60
N GLU A 40 6.62 -21.07 10.53
CA GLU A 40 7.80 -21.37 11.35
C GLU A 40 8.96 -20.41 11.04
N GLN A 41 9.19 -20.11 9.75
CA GLN A 41 10.19 -19.12 9.35
C GLN A 41 9.91 -17.73 9.93
N LEU A 42 8.66 -17.24 9.84
CA LEU A 42 8.29 -15.94 10.38
C LEU A 42 8.32 -15.90 11.92
N ALA A 43 7.91 -16.98 12.59
CA ALA A 43 7.88 -17.06 14.05
C ALA A 43 9.29 -17.15 14.67
N SER A 44 10.24 -17.75 13.95
CA SER A 44 11.65 -17.83 14.36
C SER A 44 12.47 -16.60 13.97
N ALA A 45 11.94 -15.73 13.11
CA ALA A 45 12.62 -14.52 12.68
C ALA A 45 12.62 -13.44 13.76
N ARG A 46 13.58 -12.52 13.68
CA ARG A 46 13.57 -11.32 14.52
C ARG A 46 12.35 -10.47 14.18
N PRO A 47 11.64 -9.91 15.17
CA PRO A 47 10.56 -8.98 14.90
C PRO A 47 11.10 -7.71 14.24
N ALA A 48 10.22 -6.97 13.57
CA ALA A 48 10.56 -5.65 13.06
C ALA A 48 11.03 -4.74 14.20
N ARG A 49 12.07 -3.94 13.96
CA ARG A 49 12.55 -2.91 14.90
C ARG A 49 11.46 -1.89 15.18
N LEU A 50 10.72 -1.50 14.15
CA LEU A 50 9.62 -0.55 14.23
C LEU A 50 8.47 -1.04 13.39
N LEU A 51 7.27 -0.96 13.95
CA LEU A 51 6.01 -0.98 13.20
C LEU A 51 5.13 0.10 13.80
N ARG A 52 4.83 1.13 13.01
CA ARG A 52 3.91 2.21 13.38
C ARG A 52 2.92 2.42 12.27
N SER A 53 1.69 2.74 12.64
CA SER A 53 0.63 3.02 11.67
C SER A 53 -0.01 4.35 11.98
N PHE A 54 -0.33 5.12 10.94
CA PHE A 54 -0.93 6.44 11.05
C PHE A 54 -2.17 6.53 10.18
N ASP A 55 -3.23 7.10 10.73
CA ASP A 55 -4.44 7.40 9.99
C ASP A 55 -4.19 8.64 9.13
N LEU A 56 -4.36 8.54 7.81
CA LEU A 56 -4.11 9.64 6.89
C LEU A 56 -5.41 10.34 6.49
N ALA A 57 -6.42 9.58 6.09
CA ALA A 57 -7.68 10.14 5.61
C ALA A 57 -8.85 9.17 5.79
N LYS A 58 -10.04 9.71 6.09
CA LYS A 58 -11.29 8.97 5.99
C LYS A 58 -12.00 9.35 4.70
N VAL A 59 -12.48 8.35 3.98
CA VAL A 59 -13.17 8.49 2.69
C VAL A 59 -14.48 7.72 2.74
N PRO A 60 -15.64 8.33 2.45
CA PRO A 60 -16.90 7.65 2.29
C PRO A 60 -16.85 6.86 0.99
N TYR A 61 -17.31 5.64 1.11
CA TYR A 61 -17.42 4.70 0.03
C TYR A 61 -18.88 4.25 -0.05
N PRO A 62 -19.50 4.25 -1.24
CA PRO A 62 -20.91 3.90 -1.37
C PRO A 62 -21.18 2.50 -0.79
N THR A 63 -22.14 2.40 0.12
CA THR A 63 -22.43 1.15 0.84
C THR A 63 -22.73 -0.01 -0.11
N LYS A 64 -23.46 0.26 -1.21
CA LYS A 64 -23.77 -0.76 -2.23
C LYS A 64 -22.53 -1.47 -2.79
N TYR A 65 -21.43 -0.73 -2.98
CA TYR A 65 -20.17 -1.30 -3.47
C TYR A 65 -19.38 -1.93 -2.32
N ALA A 66 -19.39 -1.30 -1.14
CA ALA A 66 -18.71 -1.81 0.05
C ALA A 66 -19.21 -3.19 0.48
N LEU A 67 -20.54 -3.37 0.44
CA LEU A 67 -21.21 -4.59 0.87
C LEU A 67 -21.62 -5.47 -0.32
N ARG A 68 -21.31 -5.07 -1.56
CA ARG A 68 -21.71 -5.78 -2.80
C ARG A 68 -23.19 -6.19 -2.77
N ASP A 69 -24.05 -5.23 -2.45
CA ASP A 69 -25.51 -5.41 -2.32
C ASP A 69 -25.96 -6.54 -1.36
N ALA A 70 -25.10 -6.99 -0.44
CA ALA A 70 -25.42 -8.09 0.48
C ALA A 70 -26.55 -7.74 1.48
N CYS A 71 -26.70 -6.47 1.84
CA CYS A 71 -27.78 -5.99 2.68
C CYS A 71 -28.07 -4.49 2.47
N SER A 72 -29.25 -4.06 2.89
CA SER A 72 -29.63 -2.65 2.98
C SER A 72 -29.29 -2.12 4.37
N VAL A 73 -28.57 -1.00 4.43
CA VAL A 73 -28.30 -0.28 5.68
C VAL A 73 -28.82 1.16 5.58
N PRO A 74 -29.17 1.82 6.69
CA PRO A 74 -29.71 3.19 6.65
C PRO A 74 -28.74 4.23 6.08
N SER A 75 -27.42 4.00 6.20
CA SER A 75 -26.40 4.93 5.71
C SER A 75 -26.03 4.66 4.24
N PRO A 76 -26.06 5.67 3.35
CA PRO A 76 -25.64 5.51 1.96
C PRO A 76 -24.12 5.35 1.80
N PHE A 77 -23.35 5.60 2.87
CA PHE A 77 -21.90 5.50 2.88
C PHE A 77 -21.38 4.70 4.08
N VAL A 78 -20.29 3.96 3.84
CA VAL A 78 -19.35 3.51 4.87
C VAL A 78 -18.09 4.35 4.79
N HIS A 79 -17.34 4.50 5.88
CA HIS A 79 -16.08 5.25 5.85
C HIS A 79 -14.90 4.27 5.81
N ILE A 80 -14.10 4.35 4.76
CA ILE A 80 -12.82 3.67 4.63
C ILE A 80 -11.74 4.59 5.20
N LEU A 81 -10.84 4.01 5.99
CA LEU A 81 -9.73 4.70 6.62
C LEU A 81 -8.44 4.31 5.91
N ASN A 82 -7.82 5.27 5.22
CA ASN A 82 -6.50 5.08 4.64
C ASN A 82 -5.44 5.22 5.74
N ARG A 83 -4.58 4.21 5.84
CA ARG A 83 -3.59 4.09 6.90
C ARG A 83 -2.20 3.87 6.32
N LEU A 84 -1.26 4.72 6.70
CA LEU A 84 0.15 4.56 6.44
C LEU A 84 0.74 3.53 7.40
N PHE A 85 1.68 2.71 6.93
CA PHE A 85 2.54 1.92 7.82
C PHE A 85 4.01 2.27 7.59
N VAL A 86 4.71 2.55 8.69
CA VAL A 86 6.15 2.80 8.70
C VAL A 86 6.81 1.65 9.45
N ILE A 87 7.71 0.96 8.75
CA ILE A 87 8.31 -0.28 9.20
C ILE A 87 9.82 -0.13 9.14
N GLN A 88 10.52 -0.54 10.20
CA GLN A 88 11.97 -0.69 10.17
C GLN A 88 12.36 -2.12 10.48
N VAL A 89 13.25 -2.68 9.67
CA VAL A 89 13.78 -4.04 9.86
C VAL A 89 15.30 -4.00 9.93
N ASP A 90 15.85 -4.90 10.74
CA ASP A 90 17.29 -5.17 10.77
C ASP A 90 17.66 -6.11 9.62
N THR A 91 18.74 -5.76 8.92
CA THR A 91 19.28 -6.54 7.81
C THR A 91 20.80 -6.55 7.91
N ASP A 92 21.45 -7.47 7.18
CA ASP A 92 22.91 -7.50 7.09
C ASP A 92 23.49 -6.26 6.38
N HIS A 93 22.63 -5.45 5.75
CA HIS A 93 22.95 -4.19 5.09
C HIS A 93 22.46 -2.97 5.89
N GLY A 94 22.30 -3.14 7.21
CA GLY A 94 21.84 -2.10 8.13
C GLY A 94 20.31 -2.06 8.27
N VAL A 95 19.83 -0.99 8.90
CA VAL A 95 18.40 -0.76 9.10
C VAL A 95 17.76 -0.38 7.77
N LYS A 96 16.63 -1.02 7.43
CA LYS A 96 15.84 -0.65 6.25
C LYS A 96 14.49 -0.10 6.66
N THR A 97 14.13 1.04 6.08
CA THR A 97 12.83 1.68 6.31
C THR A 97 11.91 1.43 5.12
N ILE A 98 10.75 0.87 5.40
CA ILE A 98 9.69 0.59 4.43
C ILE A 98 8.50 1.47 4.79
N VAL A 99 7.97 2.17 3.80
CA VAL A 99 6.73 2.95 3.91
C VAL A 99 5.66 2.27 3.06
N ALA A 100 4.65 1.69 3.69
CA ALA A 100 3.54 1.04 3.02
C ALA A 100 2.31 1.94 2.98
N GLU A 101 1.63 1.97 1.82
CA GLU A 101 0.45 2.79 1.56
C GLU A 101 0.65 4.32 1.73
N PRO A 102 1.75 4.95 1.26
CA PRO A 102 1.84 6.40 1.30
C PRO A 102 0.82 7.04 0.35
N LEU A 103 -0.03 7.90 0.91
CA LEU A 103 -1.14 8.55 0.20
C LEU A 103 -0.75 9.96 -0.26
N ASP A 104 -0.70 10.20 -1.57
CA ASP A 104 -0.62 11.58 -2.09
C ASP A 104 -2.05 12.11 -2.23
N ARG A 105 -2.49 12.86 -1.22
CA ARG A 105 -3.85 13.41 -1.18
C ARG A 105 -4.14 14.32 -2.37
N ASN A 106 -3.18 15.16 -2.74
CA ASN A 106 -3.37 16.18 -3.78
C ASN A 106 -3.46 15.52 -5.16
N ALA A 107 -2.68 14.47 -5.40
CA ALA A 107 -2.79 13.68 -6.62
C ALA A 107 -4.07 12.83 -6.63
N ASN A 108 -4.41 12.18 -5.51
CA ASN A 108 -5.59 11.33 -5.42
C ASN A 108 -6.89 12.10 -5.64
N ALA A 109 -7.00 13.32 -5.11
CA ALA A 109 -8.14 14.21 -5.33
C ALA A 109 -8.39 14.53 -6.82
N LYS A 110 -7.34 14.45 -7.66
CA LYS A 110 -7.43 14.71 -9.11
C LYS A 110 -7.85 13.48 -9.91
N THR A 111 -7.92 12.29 -9.31
CA THR A 111 -8.33 11.08 -10.03
C THR A 111 -9.83 11.13 -10.38
N PRO A 112 -10.26 10.50 -11.50
CA PRO A 112 -11.64 10.61 -11.98
C PRO A 112 -12.70 10.19 -10.97
N PHE A 113 -12.42 9.17 -10.14
CA PHE A 113 -13.36 8.72 -9.11
C PHE A 113 -13.61 9.81 -8.06
N PHE A 114 -12.54 10.36 -7.48
CA PHE A 114 -12.65 11.39 -6.45
C PHE A 114 -13.17 12.71 -7.00
N ALA A 115 -12.75 13.11 -8.21
CA ALA A 115 -13.28 14.28 -8.89
C ALA A 115 -14.81 14.18 -9.11
N ARG A 116 -15.30 13.02 -9.57
CA ARG A 116 -16.75 12.78 -9.75
C ARG A 116 -17.50 12.73 -8.43
N LEU A 117 -16.90 12.17 -7.39
CA LEU A 117 -17.52 12.10 -6.06
C LEU A 117 -17.62 13.49 -5.42
N ALA A 118 -16.64 14.37 -5.65
CA ALA A 118 -16.61 15.73 -5.12
C ALA A 118 -17.44 16.73 -5.93
N ALA A 119 -17.66 16.49 -7.23
CA ALA A 119 -18.34 17.43 -8.12
C ALA A 119 -19.75 17.86 -7.63
N PRO A 120 -20.64 16.95 -7.17
CA PRO A 120 -21.94 17.35 -6.61
C PRO A 120 -21.84 18.11 -5.28
N LEU A 121 -20.67 18.07 -4.62
CA LEU A 121 -20.43 18.65 -3.29
C LEU A 121 -19.65 19.99 -3.35
N GLY A 122 -19.49 20.57 -4.55
CA GLY A 122 -18.79 21.84 -4.75
C GLY A 122 -17.29 21.69 -5.07
N GLY A 123 -16.83 20.50 -5.49
CA GLY A 123 -15.44 20.23 -5.83
C GLY A 123 -14.57 19.84 -4.62
N ALA A 124 -13.32 19.44 -4.86
CA ALA A 124 -12.44 18.87 -3.82
C ALA A 124 -12.10 19.86 -2.67
N ASP A 125 -12.16 21.16 -2.95
CA ASP A 125 -11.83 22.23 -1.98
C ASP A 125 -13.05 22.80 -1.23
N GLY A 126 -14.26 22.28 -1.48
CA GLY A 126 -15.48 22.72 -0.82
C GLY A 126 -15.51 22.43 0.69
N PHE A 127 -16.28 23.23 1.44
CA PHE A 127 -16.48 23.05 2.89
C PHE A 127 -17.13 21.70 3.24
N LEU A 128 -18.06 21.22 2.41
CA LEU A 128 -18.79 19.97 2.62
C LEU A 128 -17.88 18.73 2.44
N PRO A 129 -17.08 18.61 1.37
CA PRO A 129 -16.09 17.53 1.22
C PRO A 129 -15.10 17.45 2.39
N ARG A 130 -14.56 18.58 2.88
CA ARG A 130 -13.61 18.57 4.02
C ARG A 130 -14.20 18.01 5.31
N ARG A 131 -15.50 18.21 5.54
CA ARG A 131 -16.19 17.70 6.72
C ARG A 131 -16.55 16.21 6.59
N ILE A 132 -16.78 15.76 5.36
CA ILE A 132 -17.08 14.35 5.07
C ILE A 132 -15.78 13.54 4.93
N TRP A 133 -14.68 14.15 4.47
CA TRP A 133 -13.37 13.55 4.19
C TRP A 133 -12.27 14.17 5.06
N PRO A 134 -12.31 13.96 6.38
CA PRO A 134 -11.32 14.56 7.26
C PRO A 134 -9.93 14.00 6.94
N VAL A 135 -8.99 14.93 6.79
CA VAL A 135 -7.56 14.66 6.77
C VAL A 135 -7.11 14.49 8.21
N LEU A 136 -6.46 13.36 8.48
CA LEU A 136 -6.02 12.97 9.81
C LEU A 136 -4.50 13.08 9.98
N GLY A 137 -3.75 13.03 8.87
CA GLY A 137 -2.31 13.24 8.88
C GLY A 137 -1.73 13.27 7.47
N GLU A 138 -0.51 13.81 7.37
CA GLU A 138 0.28 13.83 6.14
C GLU A 138 1.50 12.91 6.27
N VAL A 139 1.90 12.26 5.18
CA VAL A 139 3.00 11.28 5.18
C VAL A 139 4.29 11.88 5.76
N ALA A 140 4.63 13.11 5.34
CA ALA A 140 5.83 13.82 5.81
C ALA A 140 5.82 14.07 7.33
N GLU A 141 4.67 14.49 7.86
CA GLU A 141 4.49 14.75 9.30
C GLU A 141 4.59 13.45 10.10
N CYS A 142 3.94 12.38 9.63
CA CYS A 142 4.01 11.06 10.26
C CYS A 142 5.46 10.56 10.36
N LEU A 143 6.24 10.68 9.29
CA LEU A 143 7.66 10.31 9.30
C LEU A 143 8.49 11.18 10.24
N ALA A 144 8.23 12.50 10.26
CA ALA A 144 8.89 13.43 11.16
C ALA A 144 8.64 13.09 12.64
N THR A 145 7.44 12.63 13.02
CA THR A 145 7.16 12.18 14.41
C THR A 145 8.02 10.99 14.84
N LEU A 146 8.55 10.23 13.88
CA LEU A 146 9.44 9.10 14.12
C LEU A 146 10.92 9.47 13.96
N GLY A 147 11.24 10.74 13.67
CA GLY A 147 12.60 11.17 13.36
C GLY A 147 13.15 10.59 12.06
N ILE A 148 12.28 10.18 11.13
CA ILE A 148 12.66 9.59 9.85
C ILE A 148 12.58 10.66 8.76
N THR A 149 13.69 10.90 8.07
CA THR A 149 13.73 11.78 6.91
C THR A 149 13.35 11.02 5.64
N PRO A 150 12.83 11.70 4.59
CA PRO A 150 12.46 11.03 3.35
C PRO A 150 13.62 10.27 2.68
N ALA A 151 14.86 10.76 2.81
CA ALA A 151 16.04 10.08 2.27
C ALA A 151 16.39 8.76 2.99
N GLN A 152 15.88 8.53 4.20
CA GLN A 152 16.07 7.28 4.94
C GLN A 152 15.05 6.19 4.56
N VAL A 153 14.09 6.49 3.68
CA VAL A 153 13.13 5.50 3.17
C VAL A 153 13.80 4.70 2.05
N ASP A 154 14.00 3.41 2.29
CA ASP A 154 14.61 2.50 1.32
C ASP A 154 13.57 1.90 0.36
N TYR A 155 12.33 1.72 0.83
CA TYR A 155 11.28 1.09 0.05
C TYR A 155 9.92 1.77 0.25
N ILE A 156 9.16 1.90 -0.83
CA ILE A 156 7.73 2.14 -0.77
C ILE A 156 6.98 0.94 -1.33
N THR A 157 5.83 0.61 -0.74
CA THR A 157 5.01 -0.52 -1.21
C THR A 157 3.53 -0.19 -1.16
N TYR A 158 2.78 -0.85 -2.03
CA TYR A 158 1.33 -0.83 -2.05
C TYR A 158 0.81 -2.26 -2.17
N ASP A 159 -0.33 -2.54 -1.58
CA ASP A 159 -1.09 -3.77 -1.80
C ASP A 159 -1.62 -3.84 -3.25
N HIS A 160 -2.02 -2.70 -3.81
CA HIS A 160 -2.42 -2.48 -5.20
C HIS A 160 -2.28 -1.00 -5.61
N LEU A 161 -2.20 -0.70 -6.91
CA LEU A 161 -1.94 0.67 -7.40
C LEU A 161 -3.20 1.47 -7.75
N HIS A 162 -4.38 1.03 -7.32
CA HIS A 162 -5.63 1.70 -7.69
C HIS A 162 -5.70 3.12 -7.10
N THR A 163 -5.90 4.10 -7.98
CA THR A 163 -5.89 5.54 -7.66
C THR A 163 -4.58 6.09 -7.11
N GLN A 164 -3.50 5.30 -7.02
CA GLN A 164 -2.24 5.75 -6.44
C GLN A 164 -1.37 6.46 -7.48
N ASP A 165 -0.96 7.69 -7.19
CA ASP A 165 0.05 8.40 -7.98
C ASP A 165 1.42 8.32 -7.30
N VAL A 166 2.31 7.49 -7.85
CA VAL A 166 3.65 7.29 -7.28
C VAL A 166 4.68 8.32 -7.76
N ARG A 167 4.31 9.21 -8.70
CA ARG A 167 5.25 10.16 -9.32
C ARG A 167 5.76 11.19 -8.33
N GLY A 168 4.93 11.65 -7.40
CA GLY A 168 5.36 12.55 -6.32
C GLY A 168 6.38 11.87 -5.38
N TRP A 169 6.19 10.58 -5.13
CA TRP A 169 7.05 9.79 -4.25
C TRP A 169 8.40 9.46 -4.87
N LEU A 170 8.38 8.97 -6.10
CA LEU A 170 9.55 8.43 -6.81
C LEU A 170 10.21 9.42 -7.77
N GLY A 171 9.57 10.58 -7.98
CA GLY A 171 10.01 11.57 -8.95
C GLY A 171 9.68 11.21 -10.39
N THR A 172 9.99 12.16 -11.27
CA THR A 172 9.91 12.08 -12.73
C THR A 172 11.16 12.74 -13.32
N ALA A 173 11.24 12.87 -14.65
CA ALA A 173 12.34 13.63 -15.25
C ALA A 173 12.28 15.12 -14.88
N GLU A 174 11.09 15.65 -14.62
CA GLU A 174 10.84 17.06 -14.35
C GLU A 174 10.68 17.39 -12.86
N THR A 175 10.26 16.40 -12.05
CA THR A 175 9.95 16.59 -10.63
C THR A 175 10.85 15.71 -9.77
N PRO A 176 11.59 16.27 -8.79
CA PRO A 176 12.39 15.46 -7.89
C PRO A 176 11.53 14.53 -7.03
N ALA A 177 12.09 13.38 -6.69
CA ALA A 177 11.45 12.41 -5.81
C ALA A 177 11.36 12.94 -4.37
N PHE A 178 10.20 12.82 -3.74
CA PHE A 178 10.09 13.04 -2.29
C PHE A 178 10.90 12.00 -1.49
N PHE A 179 10.91 10.74 -1.94
CA PHE A 179 11.74 9.67 -1.38
C PHE A 179 12.90 9.34 -2.34
N PRO A 180 14.02 10.10 -2.30
CA PRO A 180 15.06 10.04 -3.34
C PRO A 180 15.80 8.70 -3.43
N ASN A 181 15.80 7.91 -2.35
CA ASN A 181 16.50 6.62 -2.29
C ASN A 181 15.55 5.41 -2.37
N ALA A 182 14.24 5.65 -2.38
CA ALA A 182 13.28 4.57 -2.23
C ALA A 182 13.10 3.79 -3.52
N LYS A 183 13.01 2.46 -3.39
CA LYS A 183 12.58 1.56 -4.45
C LYS A 183 11.09 1.24 -4.30
N LEU A 184 10.37 1.18 -5.41
CA LEU A 184 8.98 0.72 -5.42
C LEU A 184 8.93 -0.81 -5.40
N LEU A 185 8.28 -1.36 -4.37
CA LEU A 185 7.93 -2.77 -4.27
C LEU A 185 6.46 -2.93 -4.64
N VAL A 186 6.21 -3.59 -5.76
CA VAL A 186 4.85 -3.82 -6.25
C VAL A 186 4.79 -5.09 -7.07
N MET A 187 3.61 -5.70 -7.14
CA MET A 187 3.38 -6.84 -8.01
C MET A 187 3.56 -6.43 -9.47
N ARG A 188 4.25 -7.29 -10.25
CA ARG A 188 4.46 -7.05 -11.68
C ARG A 188 3.14 -6.87 -12.43
N GLN A 189 2.10 -7.62 -12.07
CA GLN A 189 0.79 -7.48 -12.71
C GLN A 189 0.19 -6.09 -12.46
N GLU A 190 0.24 -5.59 -11.23
CA GLU A 190 -0.23 -4.24 -10.89
C GLU A 190 0.50 -3.18 -11.72
N TRP A 191 1.83 -3.26 -11.80
CA TRP A 191 2.62 -2.35 -12.63
C TRP A 191 2.29 -2.43 -14.13
N ALA A 192 1.98 -3.62 -14.64
CA ALA A 192 1.58 -3.76 -16.04
C ALA A 192 0.20 -3.12 -16.29
N SER A 193 -0.73 -3.27 -15.35
CA SER A 193 -2.09 -2.74 -15.44
C SER A 193 -2.13 -1.20 -15.49
N THR A 194 -1.17 -0.51 -14.87
CA THR A 194 -1.13 0.97 -14.93
C THR A 194 -0.89 1.52 -16.34
N LYS A 195 -0.34 0.71 -17.26
CA LYS A 195 -0.12 1.08 -18.66
C LYS A 195 -1.31 0.84 -19.58
N GLY A 196 -2.34 0.15 -19.08
CA GLY A 196 -3.55 -0.20 -19.83
C GLY A 196 -4.71 0.76 -19.61
N LEU A 197 -4.47 1.89 -18.94
CA LEU A 197 -5.45 2.93 -18.61
C LEU A 197 -5.36 4.13 -19.57
#